data_AF-A0A7K5QDU0-F1
#
_entry.id   AF-A0A7K5QDU0-F1
#
_cell.length_a   1.000
_cell.length_b   1.000
_cell.length_c   1.000
_cell.angle_alpha   90.00
_cell.angle_beta   90.00
_cell.angle_gamma   90.00
#
_symmetry.space_group_name_H-M   'P 1'
#
loop_
_entity.id
_entity.type
_entity.pdbx_description
1 polymer ?
#
loop_
_entity_poly.entity_id
_entity_poly.type
_entity_poly.pdbx_seq_one_letter_code
_entity_poly.pdbx_strand_id
1 'polypeptide(L)'
;MQQEEAEWENLNRILMRHGLKPVSLAAPQSCRDTADMIVLDRQSSQGIRIALKTLVEDTERQQKVMQGLMEANRSLRDVVRLEQGRASRQEQRANDLENVVKNIKAKICQLEDETIAKACQQQIQVKELQKEQQASRVKYQQQQEKLQEQEEIIARLQKELSRVGREEQQQADTQNKMFCQFCKRAPKSLLDQRYLSAVIFFFCETLNQFIFPNRQYKKDEEEVQREVKNKEEFLNLDATPNYKALLMSFQKQLTETKAKNEQLLLENVNLHKNLEISRPTAQELKFYKHQVKKLQKALKKTTQ
;
A
#
# COMPACT_ATOMS: atom_id res chain seq x y z
N MET A 1 -96.78 31.91 37.30
CA MET A 1 -97.25 31.55 35.95
C MET A 1 -96.39 32.23 34.89
N GLN A 2 -96.53 33.53 34.61
CA GLN A 2 -95.79 34.19 33.50
C GLN A 2 -94.25 34.05 33.53
N GLN A 3 -93.62 34.16 34.70
CA GLN A 3 -92.16 33.98 34.82
C GLN A 3 -91.73 32.52 34.58
N GLU A 4 -92.57 31.56 34.98
CA GLU A 4 -92.28 30.13 34.85
C GLU A 4 -92.41 29.67 33.38
N GLU A 5 -93.42 30.21 32.68
CA GLU A 5 -93.61 30.04 31.24
C GLU A 5 -92.41 30.58 30.45
N ALA A 6 -91.94 31.80 30.76
CA ALA A 6 -90.78 32.39 30.09
C ALA A 6 -89.47 31.60 30.32
N GLU A 7 -89.28 31.05 31.52
CA GLU A 7 -88.10 30.22 31.84
C GLU A 7 -88.16 28.84 31.14
N TRP A 8 -89.35 28.24 31.00
CA TRP A 8 -89.56 27.04 30.18
C TRP A 8 -89.41 27.31 28.69
N GLU A 9 -89.88 28.44 28.17
CA GLU A 9 -89.66 28.85 26.78
C GLU A 9 -88.17 29.02 26.46
N ASN A 10 -87.40 29.61 27.38
CA ASN A 10 -85.96 29.74 27.21
C ASN A 10 -85.26 28.36 27.20
N LEU A 11 -85.65 27.45 28.09
CA LEU A 11 -85.14 26.09 28.11
C LEU A 11 -85.53 25.31 26.84
N ASN A 12 -86.77 25.45 26.38
CA ASN A 12 -87.26 24.84 25.14
C ASN A 12 -86.47 25.32 23.92
N ARG A 13 -86.07 26.60 23.88
CA ARG A 13 -85.19 27.12 22.83
C ARG A 13 -83.84 26.41 22.83
N ILE A 14 -83.28 26.12 24.01
CA ILE A 14 -82.03 25.39 24.16
C ILE A 14 -82.23 23.93 23.72
N LEU A 15 -83.25 23.24 24.23
CA LEU A 15 -83.58 21.85 23.86
C LEU A 15 -83.73 21.69 22.34
N MET A 16 -84.46 22.59 21.69
CA MET A 16 -84.66 22.58 20.24
C MET A 16 -83.36 22.78 19.47
N ARG A 17 -82.41 23.60 19.95
CA ARG A 17 -81.08 23.75 19.33
C ARG A 17 -80.28 22.43 19.37
N HIS A 18 -80.55 21.58 20.35
CA HIS A 18 -79.98 20.24 20.48
C HIS A 18 -80.86 19.14 19.85
N GLY A 19 -81.91 19.49 19.11
CA GLY A 19 -82.79 18.54 18.43
C GLY A 19 -83.78 17.81 19.34
N LEU A 20 -83.95 18.26 20.58
CA LEU A 20 -84.88 17.69 21.56
C LEU A 20 -86.25 18.36 21.45
N LYS A 21 -87.32 17.62 21.78
CA LYS A 21 -88.70 18.13 21.76
C LYS A 21 -88.94 19.13 22.90
N PRO A 22 -89.75 20.19 22.69
CA PRO A 22 -90.05 21.17 23.72
C PRO A 22 -91.04 20.63 24.75
N VAL A 23 -90.92 21.09 25.98
CA VAL A 23 -91.85 20.80 27.08
C VAL A 23 -93.04 21.77 26.99
N SER A 24 -94.25 21.25 26.79
CA SER A 24 -95.48 22.07 26.75
C SER A 24 -96.11 22.21 28.13
N LEU A 25 -96.47 23.44 28.51
CA LEU A 25 -97.25 23.73 29.72
C LEU A 25 -98.74 23.67 29.38
N ALA A 26 -99.51 22.86 30.10
CA ALA A 26 -100.95 22.74 29.89
C ALA A 26 -101.69 23.95 30.50
N ALA A 27 -102.68 24.50 29.78
CA ALA A 27 -103.49 25.61 30.28
C ALA A 27 -104.47 25.12 31.37
N PRO A 28 -104.65 25.85 32.50
CA PRO A 28 -105.46 25.39 33.64
C PRO A 28 -106.95 25.10 33.35
N GLN A 29 -107.49 25.56 32.21
CA GLN A 29 -108.92 25.51 31.91
C GLN A 29 -109.31 24.59 30.74
N SER A 30 -108.36 23.87 30.10
CA SER A 30 -108.65 23.19 28.82
C SER A 30 -108.46 21.66 28.78
N CYS A 31 -108.33 20.95 29.89
CA CYS A 31 -108.06 19.50 29.84
C CYS A 31 -108.92 18.68 30.82
N ARG A 32 -109.68 17.70 30.28
CA ARG A 32 -110.44 16.70 31.05
C ARG A 32 -109.67 15.39 31.28
N ASP A 33 -108.63 15.12 30.49
CA ASP A 33 -107.83 13.90 30.58
C ASP A 33 -106.48 14.16 31.24
N THR A 34 -106.35 13.78 32.51
CA THR A 34 -105.11 13.91 33.30
C THR A 34 -104.17 12.72 33.15
N ALA A 35 -104.52 11.71 32.34
CA ALA A 35 -103.78 10.44 32.24
C ALA A 35 -102.37 10.60 31.63
N ASP A 36 -102.17 11.57 30.74
CA ASP A 36 -100.90 11.82 30.04
C ASP A 36 -100.16 13.08 30.55
N MET A 37 -100.60 13.67 31.66
CA MET A 37 -100.04 14.91 32.22
C MET A 37 -99.37 14.69 33.57
N ILE A 38 -98.17 15.23 33.72
CA ILE A 38 -97.45 15.21 34.99
C ILE A 38 -97.69 16.55 35.68
N VAL A 39 -98.39 16.53 36.81
CA VAL A 39 -98.57 17.70 37.67
C VAL A 39 -97.34 17.81 38.58
N LEU A 40 -96.61 18.91 38.44
CA LEU A 40 -95.44 19.21 39.26
C LEU A 40 -95.77 20.36 40.20
N ASP A 41 -95.35 20.25 41.46
CA ASP A 41 -95.29 21.41 42.33
C ASP A 41 -94.16 22.37 41.86
N ARG A 42 -94.23 23.62 42.30
CA ARG A 42 -93.30 24.67 41.87
C ARG A 42 -91.84 24.33 42.16
N GLN A 43 -91.56 23.62 43.26
CA GLN A 43 -90.20 23.24 43.64
C GLN A 43 -89.68 22.12 42.73
N SER A 44 -90.50 21.10 42.43
CA SER A 44 -90.11 20.04 41.49
C SER A 44 -89.93 20.54 40.06
N SER A 45 -90.81 21.43 39.57
CA SER A 45 -90.69 22.08 38.25
C SER A 45 -89.38 22.86 38.11
N GLN A 46 -89.05 23.67 39.12
CA GLN A 46 -87.79 24.42 39.17
C GLN A 46 -86.58 23.49 39.23
N GLY A 47 -86.63 22.43 40.05
CA GLY A 47 -85.56 21.43 40.16
C GLY A 47 -85.29 20.71 38.84
N ILE A 48 -86.34 20.27 38.14
CA ILE A 48 -86.24 19.62 36.82
C ILE A 48 -85.68 20.59 35.78
N ARG A 49 -86.11 21.86 35.77
CA ARG A 49 -85.58 22.87 34.84
C ARG A 49 -84.08 23.10 35.02
N ILE A 50 -83.63 23.23 36.27
CA ILE A 50 -82.21 23.39 36.59
C ILE A 50 -81.44 22.13 36.15
N ALA A 51 -81.94 20.93 36.48
CA ALA A 51 -81.30 19.68 36.09
C ALA A 51 -81.17 19.54 34.57
N LEU A 52 -82.25 19.81 33.81
CA LEU A 52 -82.22 19.78 32.34
C LEU A 52 -81.24 20.81 31.77
N LYS A 53 -81.24 22.02 32.30
CA LYS A 53 -80.31 23.07 31.87
C LYS A 53 -78.85 22.65 32.07
N THR A 54 -78.52 22.18 33.28
CA THR A 54 -77.17 21.72 33.60
C THR A 54 -76.75 20.50 32.78
N LEU A 55 -77.65 19.54 32.53
CA LEU A 55 -77.36 18.38 31.68
C LEU A 55 -77.05 18.78 30.24
N VAL A 56 -77.80 19.73 29.67
CA VAL A 56 -77.54 20.20 28.30
C VAL A 56 -76.20 20.95 28.23
N GLU A 57 -75.93 21.85 29.18
CA GLU A 57 -74.65 22.56 29.28
C GLU A 57 -73.47 21.59 29.44
N ASP A 58 -73.60 20.54 30.26
CA ASP A 58 -72.56 19.53 30.41
C ASP A 58 -72.38 18.69 29.14
N THR A 59 -73.47 18.33 28.46
CA THR A 59 -73.40 17.60 27.17
C THR A 59 -72.66 18.42 26.11
N GLU A 60 -72.91 19.73 26.03
CA GLU A 60 -72.20 20.62 25.10
C GLU A 60 -70.71 20.71 25.46
N ARG A 61 -70.37 20.83 26.75
CA ARG A 61 -68.99 20.82 27.24
C ARG A 61 -68.28 19.51 26.88
N GLN A 62 -68.93 18.37 27.10
CA GLN A 62 -68.40 17.05 26.74
C GLN A 62 -68.19 16.92 25.23
N GLN A 63 -69.13 17.42 24.41
CA GLN A 63 -68.99 17.41 22.95
C GLN A 63 -67.78 18.23 22.49
N LYS A 64 -67.55 19.42 23.07
CA LYS A 64 -66.36 20.25 22.79
C LYS A 64 -65.06 19.52 23.16
N VAL A 65 -65.02 18.88 24.34
CA VAL A 65 -63.87 18.08 24.76
C VAL A 65 -63.63 16.91 23.80
N MET A 66 -64.68 16.19 23.42
CA MET A 66 -64.58 15.07 22.48
C MET A 66 -64.05 15.52 21.12
N GLN A 67 -64.51 16.66 20.60
CA GLN A 67 -64.00 17.22 19.36
C GLN A 67 -62.52 17.59 19.46
N GLY A 68 -62.11 18.28 20.53
CA GLY A 68 -60.71 18.62 20.78
C GLY A 68 -59.82 17.38 20.90
N LEU A 69 -60.30 16.32 21.56
CA LEU A 69 -59.59 15.04 21.65
C LEU A 69 -59.47 14.35 20.29
N MET A 70 -60.52 14.38 19.46
CA MET A 70 -60.46 13.81 18.10
C MET A 70 -59.45 14.55 17.22
N GLU A 71 -59.41 15.87 17.28
CA GLU A 71 -58.45 16.71 16.55
C GLU A 71 -57.02 16.45 17.03
N ALA A 72 -56.78 16.47 18.35
CA ALA A 72 -55.49 16.14 18.94
C ALA A 72 -55.02 14.73 18.55
N ASN A 73 -55.92 13.74 18.56
CA ASN A 73 -55.59 12.37 18.17
C ASN A 73 -55.24 12.25 16.67
N ARG A 74 -55.91 13.01 15.80
CA ARG A 74 -55.52 13.11 14.37
C ARG A 74 -54.11 13.71 14.23
N SER A 75 -53.85 14.85 14.86
CA SER A 75 -52.51 15.47 14.83
C SER A 75 -51.42 14.57 15.39
N LEU A 76 -51.68 13.84 16.48
CA LEU A 76 -50.74 12.87 17.04
C LEU A 76 -50.44 11.74 16.06
N ARG A 77 -51.44 11.23 15.33
CA ARG A 77 -51.21 10.21 14.30
C ARG A 77 -50.32 10.72 13.17
N ASP A 78 -50.48 11.96 12.75
CA ASP A 78 -49.64 12.57 11.72
C ASP A 78 -48.19 12.74 12.20
N VAL A 79 -48.00 13.16 13.45
CA VAL A 79 -46.65 13.24 14.08
C VAL A 79 -46.01 11.86 14.15
N VAL A 80 -46.74 10.83 14.60
CA VAL A 80 -46.23 9.45 14.66
C VAL A 80 -45.80 8.96 13.28
N ARG A 81 -46.59 9.21 12.23
CA ARG A 81 -46.22 8.85 10.86
C ARG A 81 -44.96 9.57 10.38
N LEU A 82 -44.83 10.86 10.69
CA LEU A 82 -43.64 11.65 10.33
C LEU A 82 -42.39 11.12 11.04
N GLU A 83 -42.49 10.84 12.33
CA GLU A 83 -41.38 10.31 13.13
C GLU A 83 -41.00 8.90 12.70
N GLN A 84 -41.96 8.04 12.37
CA GLN A 84 -41.67 6.73 11.75
C GLN A 84 -40.88 6.89 10.44
N GLY A 85 -41.26 7.84 9.59
CA GLY A 85 -40.52 8.14 8.36
C GLY A 85 -39.10 8.68 8.63
N ARG A 86 -38.91 9.46 9.72
CA ARG A 86 -37.59 9.94 10.16
C ARG A 86 -36.73 8.78 10.69
N ALA A 87 -37.31 7.91 11.52
CA ALA A 87 -36.64 6.75 12.08
C ALA A 87 -36.18 5.79 10.98
N SER A 88 -37.03 5.47 10.01
CA SER A 88 -36.67 4.60 8.87
C SER A 88 -35.52 5.17 8.03
N ARG A 89 -35.51 6.48 7.77
CA ARG A 89 -34.38 7.13 7.08
C ARG A 89 -33.09 7.07 7.89
N GLN A 90 -33.19 7.19 9.22
CA GLN A 90 -32.03 7.12 10.09
C GLN A 90 -31.48 5.70 10.21
N GLU A 91 -32.36 4.69 10.25
CA GLU A 91 -32.01 3.28 10.19
C GLU A 91 -31.29 2.93 8.89
N GLN A 92 -31.81 3.38 7.74
CA GLN A 92 -31.14 3.16 6.45
C GLN A 92 -29.74 3.77 6.44
N ARG A 93 -29.58 5.00 6.95
CA ARG A 93 -28.26 5.65 7.06
C ARG A 93 -27.31 4.87 7.98
N ALA A 94 -27.81 4.33 9.08
CA ALA A 94 -27.01 3.51 9.99
C ALA A 94 -26.54 2.22 9.30
N ASN A 95 -27.42 1.55 8.56
CA ASN A 95 -27.08 0.35 7.79
C ASN A 95 -26.04 0.64 6.68
N ASP A 96 -26.19 1.75 5.96
CA ASP A 96 -25.22 2.18 4.94
C ASP A 96 -23.84 2.44 5.56
N LEU A 97 -23.79 3.13 6.71
CA LEU A 97 -22.56 3.36 7.47
C LEU A 97 -21.95 2.06 7.99
N GLU A 98 -22.75 1.12 8.48
CA GLU A 98 -22.27 -0.19 8.92
C GLU A 98 -21.62 -0.96 7.77
N ASN A 99 -22.22 -0.93 6.58
CA ASN A 99 -21.65 -1.55 5.38
C ASN A 99 -20.31 -0.90 4.98
N VAL A 100 -20.21 0.44 5.04
CA VAL A 100 -18.95 1.15 4.79
C VAL A 100 -17.88 0.72 5.80
N VAL A 101 -18.24 0.64 7.09
CA VAL A 101 -17.32 0.19 8.15
C VAL A 101 -16.87 -1.25 7.92
N LYS A 102 -17.78 -2.16 7.55
CA LYS A 102 -17.44 -3.55 7.21
C LYS A 102 -16.45 -3.62 6.04
N ASN A 103 -16.68 -2.83 4.99
CA ASN A 103 -15.78 -2.77 3.83
C ASN A 103 -14.40 -2.21 4.19
N ILE A 104 -14.34 -1.14 5.00
CA ILE A 104 -13.07 -0.56 5.46
C ILE A 104 -12.31 -1.58 6.31
N LYS A 105 -12.98 -2.28 7.24
CA LYS A 105 -12.36 -3.34 8.05
C LYS A 105 -11.77 -4.43 7.18
N ALA A 106 -12.53 -4.94 6.21
CA ALA A 106 -12.05 -5.95 5.27
C ALA A 106 -10.82 -5.45 4.48
N LYS A 107 -10.82 -4.18 4.06
CA LYS A 107 -9.68 -3.61 3.33
C LYS A 107 -8.45 -3.43 4.20
N ILE A 108 -8.62 -3.05 5.48
CA ILE A 108 -7.52 -2.96 6.45
C ILE A 108 -6.89 -4.35 6.64
N CYS A 109 -7.69 -5.38 6.93
CA CYS A 109 -7.19 -6.74 7.11
C CYS A 109 -6.43 -7.23 5.87
N GLN A 110 -6.97 -6.99 4.67
CA GLN A 110 -6.28 -7.33 3.42
C GLN A 110 -4.91 -6.65 3.32
N LEU A 111 -4.83 -5.34 3.61
CA LEU A 111 -3.57 -4.59 3.53
C LEU A 111 -2.57 -5.02 4.61
N GLU A 112 -3.04 -5.35 5.81
CA GLU A 112 -2.23 -5.93 6.88
C GLU A 112 -1.65 -7.28 6.44
N ASP A 113 -2.46 -8.18 5.91
CA ASP A 113 -2.05 -9.50 5.42
C ASP A 113 -1.03 -9.39 4.29
N GLU A 114 -1.28 -8.52 3.31
CA GLU A 114 -0.35 -8.24 2.20
C GLU A 114 0.98 -7.68 2.71
N THR A 115 0.97 -6.83 3.74
CA THR A 115 2.16 -6.24 4.34
C THR A 115 2.96 -7.28 5.12
N ILE A 116 2.28 -8.12 5.89
CA ILE A 116 2.90 -9.25 6.62
C ILE A 116 3.53 -10.23 5.62
N ALA A 117 2.82 -10.60 4.56
CA ALA A 117 3.33 -11.50 3.53
C ALA A 117 4.59 -10.94 2.85
N LYS A 118 4.60 -9.65 2.48
CA LYS A 118 5.77 -8.97 1.92
C LYS A 118 6.94 -8.94 2.90
N ALA A 119 6.69 -8.64 4.17
CA ALA A 119 7.73 -8.62 5.20
C ALA A 119 8.34 -10.02 5.40
N CYS A 120 7.51 -11.08 5.43
CA CYS A 120 7.98 -12.46 5.49
C CYS A 120 8.85 -12.82 4.28
N GLN A 121 8.41 -12.47 3.07
CA GLN A 121 9.17 -12.72 1.85
C GLN A 121 10.53 -11.99 1.86
N GLN A 122 10.55 -10.71 2.25
CA GLN A 122 11.78 -9.94 2.38
C GLN A 122 12.72 -10.54 3.43
N GLN A 123 12.18 -11.03 4.55
CA GLN A 123 12.99 -11.67 5.57
C GLN A 123 13.62 -12.98 5.09
N ILE A 124 12.93 -13.75 4.24
CA ILE A 124 13.49 -14.94 3.61
C ILE A 124 14.65 -14.54 2.68
N GLN A 125 14.45 -13.55 1.81
CA GLN A 125 15.49 -13.08 0.89
C GLN A 125 16.73 -12.56 1.62
N VAL A 126 16.55 -11.81 2.71
CA VAL A 126 17.67 -11.33 3.54
C VAL A 126 18.44 -12.50 4.16
N LYS A 127 17.75 -13.54 4.64
CA LYS A 127 18.41 -14.74 5.18
C LYS A 127 19.20 -15.49 4.10
N GLU A 128 18.69 -15.56 2.88
CA GLU A 128 19.39 -16.19 1.75
C GLU A 128 20.65 -15.39 1.38
N LEU A 129 20.54 -14.07 1.25
CA LEU A 129 21.68 -13.19 0.97
C LEU A 129 22.74 -13.25 2.06
N GLN A 130 22.35 -13.35 3.34
CA GLN A 130 23.28 -13.55 4.45
C GLN A 130 24.06 -14.87 4.34
N LYS A 131 23.40 -15.95 3.93
CA LYS A 131 24.06 -17.25 3.69
C LYS A 131 25.05 -17.15 2.53
N GLU A 132 24.65 -16.51 1.43
CA GLU A 132 25.51 -16.31 0.26
C GLU A 132 26.71 -15.42 0.58
N GLN A 133 26.51 -14.33 1.33
CA GLN A 133 27.59 -13.47 1.81
C GLN A 133 28.59 -14.26 2.66
N GLN A 134 28.12 -15.08 3.59
CA GLN A 134 29.01 -15.91 4.41
C GLN A 134 29.79 -16.93 3.56
N ALA A 135 29.13 -17.59 2.61
CA ALA A 135 29.80 -18.53 1.69
C ALA A 135 30.86 -17.83 0.82
N SER A 136 30.55 -16.64 0.30
CA SER A 136 31.49 -15.81 -0.46
C SER A 136 32.71 -15.39 0.39
N ARG A 137 32.47 -14.98 1.64
CA ARG A 137 33.54 -14.60 2.57
C ARG A 137 34.50 -15.74 2.85
N VAL A 138 33.98 -16.95 3.07
CA VAL A 138 34.82 -18.15 3.26
C VAL A 138 35.64 -18.45 2.01
N LYS A 139 35.05 -18.38 0.81
CA LYS A 139 35.79 -18.58 -0.45
C LYS A 139 36.89 -17.55 -0.65
N TYR A 140 36.61 -16.28 -0.36
CA TYR A 140 37.61 -15.22 -0.45
C TYR A 140 38.80 -15.49 0.48
N GLN A 141 38.53 -15.86 1.73
CA GLN A 141 39.58 -16.17 2.71
C GLN A 141 40.45 -17.36 2.26
N GLN A 142 39.83 -18.43 1.74
CA GLN A 142 40.56 -19.56 1.18
C GLN A 142 41.43 -19.18 -0.03
N GLN A 143 40.97 -18.27 -0.89
CA GLN A 143 41.76 -17.78 -2.03
C GLN A 143 42.93 -16.91 -1.55
N GLN A 144 42.73 -16.11 -0.51
CA GLN A 144 43.77 -15.29 0.08
C GLN A 144 44.89 -16.14 0.69
N GLU A 145 44.55 -17.20 1.42
CA GLU A 145 45.51 -18.17 1.97
C GLU A 145 46.33 -18.83 0.85
N LYS A 146 45.68 -19.30 -0.22
CA LYS A 146 46.37 -19.88 -1.39
C LYS A 146 47.31 -18.89 -2.08
N LEU A 147 46.92 -17.62 -2.15
CA LEU A 147 47.77 -16.58 -2.73
C LEU A 147 49.05 -16.39 -1.90
N GLN A 148 48.91 -16.32 -0.57
CA GLN A 148 50.04 -16.22 0.35
C GLN A 148 50.99 -17.42 0.22
N GLU A 149 50.45 -18.65 0.17
CA GLU A 149 51.25 -19.86 -0.06
C GLU A 149 52.03 -19.79 -1.38
N GLN A 150 51.40 -19.30 -2.46
CA GLN A 150 52.05 -19.13 -3.76
C GLN A 150 53.16 -18.06 -3.70
N GLU A 151 52.92 -16.92 -3.04
CA GLU A 151 53.92 -15.88 -2.85
C GLU A 151 55.15 -16.39 -2.08
N GLU A 152 54.94 -17.20 -1.04
CA GLU A 152 56.02 -17.86 -0.30
C GLU A 152 56.81 -18.85 -1.16
N ILE A 153 56.12 -19.66 -1.99
CA ILE A 153 56.77 -20.58 -2.93
C ILE A 153 57.62 -19.81 -3.93
N ILE A 154 57.08 -18.74 -4.51
CA ILE A 154 57.79 -17.89 -5.48
C ILE A 154 59.03 -17.29 -4.81
N ALA A 155 58.93 -16.75 -3.59
CA ALA A 155 60.06 -16.20 -2.86
C ALA A 155 61.15 -17.25 -2.59
N ARG A 156 60.76 -18.47 -2.21
CA ARG A 156 61.69 -19.59 -2.03
C ARG A 156 62.41 -19.95 -3.34
N LEU A 157 61.67 -20.09 -4.44
CA LEU A 157 62.23 -20.41 -5.75
C LEU A 157 63.16 -19.32 -6.27
N GLN A 158 62.79 -18.04 -6.11
CA GLN A 158 63.66 -16.91 -6.48
C GLN A 158 64.99 -16.92 -5.71
N LYS A 159 64.95 -17.29 -4.41
CA LYS A 159 66.15 -17.42 -3.58
C LYS A 159 67.04 -18.57 -4.05
N GLU A 160 66.47 -19.72 -4.37
CA GLU A 160 67.20 -20.87 -4.93
C GLU A 160 67.80 -20.55 -6.29
N LEU A 161 67.03 -19.94 -7.19
CA LEU A 161 67.49 -19.57 -8.53
C LEU A 161 68.66 -18.57 -8.46
N SER A 162 68.61 -17.62 -7.52
CA SER A 162 69.71 -16.70 -7.25
C SER A 162 70.95 -17.41 -6.66
N ARG A 163 70.77 -18.44 -5.82
CA ARG A 163 71.87 -19.24 -5.26
C ARG A 163 72.54 -20.06 -6.36
N VAL A 164 71.76 -20.81 -7.12
CA VAL A 164 72.24 -21.63 -8.26
C VAL A 164 72.92 -20.74 -9.29
N GLY A 165 72.34 -19.60 -9.65
CA GLY A 165 72.97 -18.66 -10.58
C GLY A 165 74.33 -18.12 -10.11
N ARG A 166 74.52 -17.90 -8.81
CA ARG A 166 75.84 -17.53 -8.25
C ARG A 166 76.83 -18.70 -8.28
N GLU A 167 76.39 -19.90 -7.94
CA GLU A 167 77.22 -21.11 -7.97
C GLU A 167 77.69 -21.44 -9.41
N GLU A 168 76.78 -21.35 -10.39
CA GLU A 168 77.07 -21.56 -11.81
C GLU A 168 78.02 -20.49 -12.35
N GLN A 169 77.81 -19.21 -12.01
CA GLN A 169 78.73 -18.14 -12.38
C GLN A 169 80.13 -18.37 -11.78
N GLN A 170 80.22 -18.77 -10.51
CA GLN A 170 81.50 -19.05 -9.86
C GLN A 170 82.21 -20.25 -10.50
N GLN A 171 81.47 -21.29 -10.89
CA GLN A 171 82.01 -22.44 -11.62
C GLN A 171 82.51 -22.02 -13.00
N ALA A 172 81.74 -21.22 -13.74
CA ALA A 172 82.12 -20.69 -15.04
C ALA A 172 83.39 -19.81 -14.95
N ASP A 173 83.48 -18.92 -13.96
CA ASP A 173 84.66 -18.09 -13.72
C ASP A 173 85.90 -18.94 -13.40
N THR A 174 85.73 -20.00 -12.61
CA THR A 174 86.81 -20.93 -12.25
C THR A 174 87.28 -21.71 -13.49
N GLN A 175 86.35 -22.24 -14.29
CA GLN A 175 86.66 -22.91 -15.55
C GLN A 175 87.35 -21.97 -16.54
N ASN A 176 86.86 -20.74 -16.70
CA ASN A 176 87.46 -19.75 -17.59
C ASN A 176 88.88 -19.35 -17.14
N LYS A 177 89.11 -19.19 -15.83
CA LYS A 177 90.46 -18.98 -15.27
C LYS A 177 91.39 -20.14 -15.58
N MET A 178 90.95 -21.38 -15.38
CA MET A 178 91.74 -22.58 -15.72
C MET A 178 92.03 -22.65 -17.22
N PHE A 179 91.04 -22.38 -18.06
CA PHE A 179 91.17 -22.33 -19.52
C PHE A 179 92.19 -21.27 -19.96
N CYS A 180 92.10 -20.05 -19.42
CA CYS A 180 93.09 -19.01 -19.70
C CYS A 180 94.51 -19.41 -19.28
N GLN A 181 94.68 -20.07 -18.13
CA GLN A 181 95.99 -20.58 -17.70
C GLN A 181 96.53 -21.67 -18.63
N PHE A 182 95.65 -22.56 -19.11
CA PHE A 182 95.99 -23.58 -20.10
C PHE A 182 96.44 -22.94 -21.42
N CYS A 183 95.67 -21.98 -21.96
CA CYS A 183 96.01 -21.26 -23.18
C CYS A 183 97.34 -20.48 -23.07
N LYS A 184 97.68 -19.97 -21.88
CA LYS A 184 98.97 -19.30 -21.63
C LYS A 184 100.18 -20.26 -21.65
N ARG A 185 99.98 -21.54 -21.30
CA ARG A 185 101.00 -22.60 -21.30
C ARG A 185 101.04 -23.42 -22.59
N ALA A 186 100.10 -23.22 -23.51
CA ALA A 186 100.04 -23.93 -24.79
C ALA A 186 101.25 -23.57 -25.68
N PRO A 187 101.85 -24.55 -26.40
CA PRO A 187 102.98 -24.28 -27.28
C PRO A 187 102.59 -23.31 -28.41
N LYS A 188 103.39 -22.26 -28.63
CA LYS A 188 103.13 -21.22 -29.65
C LYS A 188 103.78 -21.54 -31.00
N SER A 189 103.78 -22.81 -31.41
CA SER A 189 104.27 -23.19 -32.73
C SER A 189 103.21 -22.88 -33.81
N LEU A 190 103.63 -22.51 -35.03
CA LEU A 190 102.73 -22.23 -36.17
C LEU A 190 101.81 -23.42 -36.51
N LEU A 191 102.23 -24.64 -36.20
CA LEU A 191 101.47 -25.87 -36.44
C LEU A 191 100.40 -26.08 -35.36
N ASP A 192 100.75 -25.89 -34.08
CA ASP A 192 99.80 -26.00 -32.95
C ASP A 192 98.71 -24.93 -33.01
N GLN A 193 99.02 -23.73 -33.49
CA GLN A 193 98.03 -22.67 -33.66
C GLN A 193 96.97 -23.02 -34.73
N ARG A 194 97.35 -23.75 -35.79
CA ARG A 194 96.40 -24.28 -36.79
C ARG A 194 95.51 -25.37 -36.19
N TYR A 195 96.05 -26.27 -35.37
CA TYR A 195 95.25 -27.29 -34.67
C TYR A 195 94.30 -26.68 -33.64
N LEU A 196 94.73 -25.70 -32.84
CA LEU A 196 93.88 -25.02 -31.87
C LEU A 196 92.72 -24.28 -32.54
N SER A 197 92.98 -23.60 -33.67
CA SER A 197 91.96 -22.96 -34.49
C SER A 197 90.93 -23.97 -35.04
N ALA A 198 91.40 -25.13 -35.53
CA ALA A 198 90.51 -26.19 -36.01
C ALA A 198 89.65 -26.80 -34.89
N VAL A 199 90.22 -26.99 -33.69
CA VAL A 199 89.48 -27.49 -32.52
C VAL A 199 88.44 -26.47 -32.06
N ILE A 200 88.80 -25.18 -31.98
CA ILE A 200 87.86 -24.10 -31.62
C ILE A 200 86.74 -24.00 -32.66
N PHE A 201 87.08 -24.07 -33.96
CA PHE A 201 86.11 -24.05 -35.04
C PHE A 201 85.13 -25.24 -34.91
N PHE A 202 85.63 -26.46 -34.77
CA PHE A 202 84.79 -27.65 -34.59
C PHE A 202 83.91 -27.58 -33.33
N PHE A 203 84.46 -27.14 -32.19
CA PHE A 203 83.68 -27.00 -30.96
C PHE A 203 82.62 -25.91 -31.05
N CYS A 204 82.94 -24.75 -31.65
CA CYS A 204 81.99 -23.68 -31.86
C CYS A 204 80.87 -24.09 -32.84
N GLU A 205 81.22 -24.82 -33.89
CA GLU A 205 80.25 -25.32 -34.88
C GLU A 205 79.34 -26.39 -34.27
N THR A 206 79.90 -27.29 -33.46
CA THR A 206 79.15 -28.30 -32.69
C THR A 206 78.26 -27.64 -31.63
N LEU A 207 78.78 -26.67 -30.86
CA LEU A 207 77.99 -25.94 -29.86
C LEU A 207 76.86 -25.12 -30.52
N ASN A 208 77.13 -24.48 -31.66
CA ASN A 208 76.10 -23.79 -32.42
C ASN A 208 75.03 -24.77 -32.91
N GLN A 209 75.39 -25.98 -33.34
CA GLN A 209 74.42 -27.04 -33.67
C GLN A 209 73.56 -27.50 -32.51
N PHE A 210 74.00 -27.42 -31.24
CA PHE A 210 73.19 -27.83 -30.08
C PHE A 210 72.43 -26.66 -29.42
N ILE A 211 72.97 -25.44 -29.45
CA ILE A 211 72.39 -24.27 -28.77
C ILE A 211 71.35 -23.55 -29.64
N PHE A 212 71.60 -23.42 -30.96
CA PHE A 212 70.65 -22.73 -31.85
C PHE A 212 69.31 -23.47 -32.03
N PRO A 213 69.25 -24.81 -32.15
CA PRO A 213 67.96 -25.49 -32.17
C PRO A 213 67.17 -25.26 -30.89
N ASN A 214 67.82 -25.27 -29.71
CA ASN A 214 67.15 -25.00 -28.43
C ASN A 214 66.61 -23.55 -28.31
N ARG A 215 67.23 -22.57 -28.99
CA ARG A 215 66.67 -21.21 -29.14
C ARG A 215 65.50 -21.17 -30.14
N GLN A 216 65.52 -22.01 -31.17
CA GLN A 216 64.42 -22.19 -32.10
C GLN A 216 63.22 -22.84 -31.40
N TYR A 217 63.42 -23.90 -30.61
CA TYR A 217 62.37 -24.54 -29.80
C TYR A 217 61.72 -23.59 -28.78
N LYS A 218 62.48 -22.66 -28.17
CA LYS A 218 61.90 -21.60 -27.33
C LYS A 218 61.07 -20.58 -28.11
N LYS A 219 61.45 -20.28 -29.35
CA LYS A 219 60.65 -19.42 -30.24
C LYS A 219 59.43 -20.16 -30.77
N ASP A 220 59.53 -21.44 -31.07
CA ASP A 220 58.44 -22.28 -31.54
C ASP A 220 57.43 -22.55 -30.40
N GLU A 221 57.84 -22.67 -29.13
CA GLU A 221 56.90 -22.68 -28.00
C GLU A 221 56.17 -21.33 -27.84
N GLU A 222 56.85 -20.20 -28.04
CA GLU A 222 56.25 -18.85 -28.00
C GLU A 222 55.44 -18.50 -29.28
N GLU A 223 55.73 -19.13 -30.41
CA GLU A 223 55.09 -18.93 -31.71
C GLU A 223 53.93 -19.89 -31.89
N VAL A 224 54.01 -21.14 -31.43
CA VAL A 224 52.87 -22.06 -31.29
C VAL A 224 51.89 -21.53 -30.22
N GLN A 225 52.36 -20.93 -29.12
CA GLN A 225 51.47 -20.20 -28.19
C GLN A 225 50.86 -18.92 -28.80
N ARG A 226 51.49 -18.29 -29.82
CA ARG A 226 50.94 -17.11 -30.51
C ARG A 226 50.08 -17.46 -31.72
N GLU A 227 50.33 -18.55 -32.41
CA GLU A 227 49.57 -19.00 -33.58
C GLU A 227 48.32 -19.78 -33.20
N VAL A 228 48.34 -20.55 -32.10
CA VAL A 228 47.12 -21.13 -31.51
C VAL A 228 46.21 -20.03 -30.94
N LYS A 229 46.76 -18.89 -30.50
CA LYS A 229 45.96 -17.72 -30.07
C LYS A 229 45.36 -16.93 -31.25
N ASN A 230 46.02 -16.84 -32.40
CA ASN A 230 45.61 -15.89 -33.43
C ASN A 230 44.57 -16.37 -34.44
N LYS A 231 44.21 -17.66 -34.50
CA LYS A 231 43.23 -18.14 -35.48
C LYS A 231 41.92 -18.72 -34.92
N GLU A 232 41.75 -18.80 -33.60
CA GLU A 232 40.45 -19.18 -32.98
C GLU A 232 39.92 -18.20 -31.91
N GLU A 233 40.69 -17.20 -31.44
CA GLU A 233 40.25 -16.29 -30.37
C GLU A 233 39.43 -15.07 -30.83
N PHE A 234 39.25 -14.82 -32.14
CA PHE A 234 38.40 -13.70 -32.58
C PHE A 234 36.88 -13.98 -32.48
N LEU A 235 36.48 -15.22 -32.17
CA LEU A 235 35.09 -15.56 -31.83
C LEU A 235 34.93 -16.53 -30.64
N ASN A 236 36.01 -17.06 -30.08
CA ASN A 236 35.93 -17.73 -28.78
C ASN A 236 36.12 -16.69 -27.67
N LEU A 237 35.09 -15.86 -27.48
CA LEU A 237 34.76 -15.39 -26.14
C LEU A 237 34.35 -16.63 -25.33
N ASP A 238 35.34 -17.40 -24.87
CA ASP A 238 35.27 -18.08 -23.58
C ASP A 238 35.32 -17.00 -22.48
N ALA A 239 34.38 -16.07 -22.60
CA ALA A 239 33.87 -15.28 -21.50
C ALA A 239 33.36 -16.32 -20.52
N THR A 240 34.18 -16.60 -19.51
CA THR A 240 33.81 -17.28 -18.26
C THR A 240 32.30 -17.19 -18.08
N PRO A 241 31.53 -18.28 -17.92
CA PRO A 241 30.06 -18.29 -17.93
C PRO A 241 29.40 -17.15 -17.14
N ASN A 242 30.12 -16.67 -16.11
CA ASN A 242 29.83 -15.50 -15.30
C ASN A 242 29.72 -14.15 -16.06
N TYR A 243 30.61 -13.81 -17.00
CA TYR A 243 30.59 -12.50 -17.67
C TYR A 243 29.45 -12.37 -18.68
N LYS A 244 29.14 -13.44 -19.42
CA LYS A 244 27.96 -13.50 -20.31
C LYS A 244 26.66 -13.41 -19.52
N ALA A 245 26.58 -14.11 -18.38
CA ALA A 245 25.44 -14.01 -17.47
C ALA A 245 25.29 -12.58 -16.91
N LEU A 246 26.40 -11.94 -16.55
CA LEU A 246 26.41 -10.56 -16.05
C LEU A 246 25.91 -9.57 -17.11
N LEU A 247 26.40 -9.65 -18.35
CA LEU A 247 25.94 -8.79 -19.44
C LEU A 247 24.44 -8.98 -19.73
N MET A 248 23.95 -10.23 -19.75
CA MET A 248 22.52 -10.53 -19.91
C MET A 248 21.70 -9.98 -18.73
N SER A 249 22.23 -10.02 -17.51
CA SER A 249 21.57 -9.46 -16.32
C SER A 249 21.46 -7.93 -16.40
N PHE A 250 22.52 -7.24 -16.85
CA PHE A 250 22.49 -5.80 -17.06
C PHE A 250 21.55 -5.41 -18.19
N GLN A 251 21.55 -6.16 -19.29
CA GLN A 251 20.62 -5.91 -20.39
C GLN A 251 19.16 -6.10 -19.94
N LYS A 252 18.88 -7.13 -19.14
CA LYS A 252 17.56 -7.37 -18.54
C LYS A 252 17.15 -6.25 -17.58
N GLN A 253 18.04 -5.82 -16.69
CA GLN A 253 17.79 -4.68 -15.80
C GLN A 253 17.51 -3.39 -16.60
N LEU A 254 18.22 -3.16 -17.70
CA LEU A 254 18.02 -1.98 -18.54
C LEU A 254 16.63 -1.99 -19.20
N THR A 255 16.18 -3.16 -19.68
CA THR A 255 14.84 -3.32 -20.26
C THR A 255 13.73 -3.19 -19.21
N GLU A 256 13.91 -3.78 -18.03
CA GLU A 256 12.94 -3.70 -16.93
C GLU A 256 12.81 -2.28 -16.38
N THR A 257 13.94 -1.57 -16.24
CA THR A 257 13.95 -0.18 -15.78
C THR A 257 13.28 0.74 -16.80
N LYS A 258 13.50 0.52 -18.10
CA LYS A 258 12.80 1.26 -19.16
C LYS A 258 11.29 1.04 -19.10
N ALA A 259 10.83 -0.20 -19.02
CA ALA A 259 9.41 -0.52 -18.91
C ALA A 259 8.77 0.10 -17.66
N LYS A 260 9.47 0.06 -16.51
CA LYS A 260 9.00 0.68 -15.27
C LYS A 260 8.92 2.21 -15.38
N ASN A 261 9.90 2.85 -16.03
CA ASN A 261 9.85 4.28 -16.28
C ASN A 261 8.69 4.68 -17.19
N GLU A 262 8.42 3.92 -18.24
CA GLU A 262 7.25 4.15 -19.12
C GLU A 262 5.93 4.02 -18.35
N GLN A 263 5.81 3.01 -17.49
CA GLN A 263 4.65 2.82 -16.62
C GLN A 263 4.46 4.01 -15.66
N LEU A 264 5.54 4.44 -14.98
CA LEU A 264 5.51 5.59 -14.07
C LEU A 264 5.17 6.89 -14.80
N LEU A 265 5.65 7.06 -16.04
CA LEU A 265 5.30 8.22 -16.86
C LEU A 265 3.79 8.24 -17.16
N LEU A 266 3.23 7.08 -17.52
CA LEU A 266 1.79 6.95 -17.78
C LEU A 266 0.96 7.23 -16.53
N GLU A 267 1.37 6.70 -15.38
CA GLU A 267 0.73 6.94 -14.09
C GLU A 267 0.81 8.42 -13.68
N ASN A 268 1.95 9.07 -13.89
CA ASN A 268 2.14 10.49 -13.59
C ASN A 268 1.21 11.36 -14.44
N VAL A 269 1.10 11.09 -15.74
CA VAL A 269 0.15 11.77 -16.63
C VAL A 269 -1.30 11.57 -16.16
N ASN A 270 -1.64 10.36 -15.71
CA ASN A 270 -2.98 10.05 -15.25
C ASN A 270 -3.31 10.74 -13.92
N LEU A 271 -2.36 10.77 -12.97
CA LEU A 271 -2.48 11.51 -11.73
C LEU A 271 -2.60 13.02 -11.98
N HIS A 272 -1.84 13.57 -12.92
CA HIS A 272 -1.96 14.98 -13.30
C HIS A 272 -3.34 15.31 -13.84
N LYS A 273 -3.89 14.47 -14.74
CA LYS A 273 -5.26 14.61 -15.22
C LYS A 273 -6.28 14.53 -14.09
N ASN A 274 -6.13 13.56 -13.18
CA ASN A 274 -7.01 13.45 -12.02
C ASN A 274 -6.93 14.67 -11.10
N LEU A 275 -5.75 15.24 -10.89
CA LEU A 275 -5.56 16.48 -10.12
C LEU A 275 -6.19 17.70 -10.82
N GLU A 276 -6.09 17.79 -12.14
CA GLU A 276 -6.77 18.84 -12.91
C GLU A 276 -8.30 18.71 -12.85
N ILE A 277 -8.83 17.49 -12.95
CA ILE A 277 -10.26 17.20 -12.89
C ILE A 277 -10.82 17.37 -11.47
N SER A 278 -10.05 16.99 -10.44
CA SER A 278 -10.48 17.06 -9.04
C SER A 278 -10.26 18.42 -8.39
N ARG A 279 -9.58 19.36 -9.06
CA ARG A 279 -9.37 20.71 -8.53
C ARG A 279 -10.71 21.45 -8.47
N PRO A 280 -11.21 21.80 -7.27
CA PRO A 280 -12.48 22.50 -7.16
C PRO A 280 -12.39 23.86 -7.84
N THR A 281 -13.42 24.20 -8.62
CA THR A 281 -13.50 25.49 -9.29
C THR A 281 -13.56 26.61 -8.24
N ALA A 282 -13.04 27.80 -8.55
CA ALA A 282 -13.04 28.93 -7.60
C ALA A 282 -14.44 29.27 -7.04
N GLN A 283 -15.50 28.98 -7.80
CA GLN A 283 -16.89 29.10 -7.36
C GLN A 283 -17.28 28.04 -6.32
N GLU A 284 -16.90 26.79 -6.53
CA GLU A 284 -17.14 25.68 -5.60
C GLU A 284 -16.39 25.90 -4.28
N LEU A 285 -15.14 26.37 -4.36
CA LEU A 285 -14.35 26.71 -3.17
C LEU A 285 -14.98 27.86 -2.37
N LYS A 286 -15.54 28.88 -3.04
CA LYS A 286 -16.32 29.94 -2.39
C LYS A 286 -17.61 29.40 -1.75
N PHE A 287 -18.30 28.49 -2.42
CA PHE A 287 -19.50 27.83 -1.91
C PHE A 287 -19.21 26.99 -0.66
N TYR A 288 -18.19 26.13 -0.69
CA TYR A 288 -17.77 25.31 0.46
C TYR A 288 -17.29 26.19 1.62
N LYS A 289 -16.55 27.27 1.36
CA LYS A 289 -16.14 28.24 2.39
C LYS A 289 -17.34 28.93 3.05
N HIS A 290 -18.38 29.23 2.29
CA HIS A 290 -19.61 29.81 2.83
C HIS A 290 -20.38 28.80 3.70
N GLN A 291 -20.52 27.55 3.22
CA GLN A 291 -21.13 26.44 3.96
C GLN A 291 -20.42 26.18 5.29
N VAL A 292 -19.09 26.12 5.29
CA VAL A 292 -18.28 25.93 6.52
C VAL A 292 -18.49 27.08 7.51
N LYS A 293 -18.51 28.34 7.04
CA LYS A 293 -18.81 29.49 7.92
C LYS A 293 -20.22 29.41 8.52
N LYS A 294 -21.20 28.92 7.77
CA LYS A 294 -22.58 28.74 8.25
C LYS A 294 -22.64 27.65 9.32
N LEU A 295 -21.98 26.53 9.10
CA LEU A 295 -21.88 25.43 10.06
C LEU A 295 -21.11 25.83 11.32
N GLN A 296 -20.01 26.57 11.20
CA GLN A 296 -19.27 27.10 12.34
C GLN A 296 -20.12 28.06 13.19
N LYS A 297 -20.92 28.92 12.55
CA LYS A 297 -21.87 29.79 13.26
C LYS A 297 -22.97 29.01 13.94
N ALA A 298 -23.48 27.95 13.31
CA ALA A 298 -24.47 27.06 13.92
C ALA A 298 -23.88 26.35 15.14
N LEU A 299 -22.69 25.76 15.01
CA LEU A 299 -22.00 25.06 16.11
C LEU A 299 -21.74 25.96 17.31
N LYS A 300 -21.27 27.20 17.09
CA LYS A 300 -21.07 28.19 18.16
C LYS A 300 -22.35 28.56 18.90
N LYS A 301 -23.51 28.51 18.23
CA LYS A 301 -24.82 28.75 18.86
C LYS A 301 -25.35 27.55 19.64
N THR A 302 -24.86 26.34 19.36
CA THR A 302 -25.23 25.13 20.10
C THR A 302 -24.30 24.83 21.28
N THR A 303 -23.16 25.52 21.38
CA THR A 303 -22.17 25.35 22.47
C THR A 303 -22.13 26.53 23.44
N GLN A 304 -23.02 27.51 23.29
CA GLN A 304 -23.38 28.53 24.29
C GLN A 304 -24.79 28.22 24.81
#